data_AF-A0A087SZU7-F1
#
_entry.id   AF-A0A087SZU7-F1
#
_cell.length_a   1.000
_cell.length_b   1.000
_cell.length_c   1.000
_cell.angle_alpha   90.00
_cell.angle_beta   90.00
_cell.angle_gamma   90.00
#
_symmetry.space_group_name_H-M   'P 1'
#
loop_
_entity.id
_entity.type
_entity.pdbx_description
1 polymer ?
#
loop_
_entity_poly.entity_id
_entity_poly.type
_entity_poly.pdbx_seq_one_letter_code
_entity_poly.pdbx_strand_id
1 'polypeptide(L)'
;MVRIPDTVRELFEQLIRRTTADLSPSDLIRFCIQAEGLDKPISTSLMAVSTLTVEKILAAVLKVLQSKDKIELDAGFAVDVITIRRPVGAGGNRKVINISMDRLRKQSILSIPYDDEGLCCAKAIVYALAHLKKDTTAINAMKNRRRPALVNRAKELHTAANVPLGPCTFAEIARFEDHLDIQIAVFSSEN
;
A
#
# COMPACT_ATOMS: atom_id res chain seq x y z
N MET A 1 -11.19 -43.74 -21.71
CA MET A 1 -11.41 -43.97 -20.27
C MET A 1 -10.58 -42.94 -19.51
N VAL A 2 -11.18 -41.81 -19.16
CA VAL A 2 -10.47 -40.70 -18.49
C VAL A 2 -10.31 -41.06 -17.02
N ARG A 3 -9.08 -41.06 -16.52
CA ARG A 3 -8.80 -41.34 -15.10
C ARG A 3 -9.09 -40.06 -14.32
N ILE A 4 -10.07 -40.13 -13.40
CA ILE A 4 -10.51 -39.01 -12.55
C ILE A 4 -9.36 -38.19 -11.93
N PRO A 5 -8.24 -38.81 -11.45
CA PRO A 5 -7.11 -38.05 -10.92
C PRO A 5 -6.41 -37.14 -11.95
N ASP A 6 -6.34 -37.57 -13.20
CA ASP A 6 -5.66 -36.83 -14.27
C ASP A 6 -6.48 -35.59 -14.67
N THR A 7 -7.82 -35.71 -14.67
CA THR A 7 -8.72 -34.57 -14.94
C THR A 7 -8.66 -33.51 -13.85
N VAL A 8 -8.61 -33.93 -12.57
CA VAL A 8 -8.50 -32.98 -11.45
C VAL A 8 -7.16 -32.27 -11.47
N ARG A 9 -6.08 -32.99 -11.81
CA ARG A 9 -4.76 -32.40 -12.00
C ARG A 9 -4.77 -31.36 -13.12
N GLU A 10 -5.32 -31.70 -14.28
CA GLU A 10 -5.42 -30.81 -15.43
C GLU A 10 -6.25 -29.55 -15.10
N LEU A 11 -7.34 -29.69 -14.35
CA LEU A 11 -8.13 -28.56 -13.88
C LEU A 11 -7.28 -27.57 -13.06
N PHE A 12 -6.53 -28.06 -12.07
CA PHE A 12 -5.70 -27.18 -11.24
C PHE A 12 -4.51 -26.60 -12.01
N GLU A 13 -3.94 -27.34 -12.97
CA GLU A 13 -2.93 -26.80 -13.89
C GLU A 13 -3.48 -25.61 -14.70
N GLN A 14 -4.69 -25.75 -15.24
CA GLN A 14 -5.36 -24.68 -15.96
C GLN A 14 -5.68 -23.48 -15.06
N LEU A 15 -6.14 -23.72 -13.82
CA LEU A 15 -6.40 -22.65 -12.86
C LEU A 15 -5.12 -21.89 -12.49
N ILE A 16 -4.02 -22.60 -12.20
CA ILE A 16 -2.72 -21.97 -11.91
C ILE A 16 -2.30 -21.12 -13.10
N ARG A 17 -2.37 -21.66 -14.32
CA ARG A 17 -1.95 -20.94 -15.54
C ARG A 17 -2.76 -19.67 -15.75
N ARG A 18 -4.08 -19.71 -15.56
CA ARG A 18 -4.96 -18.56 -15.78
C ARG A 18 -4.79 -17.48 -14.71
N THR A 19 -4.60 -17.88 -13.46
CA THR A 19 -4.54 -16.96 -12.31
C THR A 19 -3.17 -16.38 -12.03
N THR A 20 -2.12 -16.94 -12.64
CA THR A 20 -0.74 -16.44 -12.49
C THR A 20 -0.22 -15.71 -13.73
N ALA A 21 -1.02 -15.62 -14.81
CA ALA A 21 -0.59 -15.05 -16.09
C ALA A 21 -0.10 -13.59 -16.02
N ASP A 22 -0.67 -12.80 -15.11
CA ASP A 22 -0.36 -11.38 -14.89
C ASP A 22 0.42 -11.12 -13.59
N LEU A 23 0.92 -12.19 -12.94
CA LEU A 23 1.61 -12.10 -11.65
C LEU A 23 3.13 -12.27 -11.79
N SER A 24 3.86 -11.55 -10.95
CA SER A 24 5.30 -11.77 -10.75
C SER A 24 5.52 -13.12 -10.06
N PRO A 25 6.63 -13.84 -10.32
CA PRO A 25 7.05 -14.99 -9.53
C PRO A 25 7.19 -14.68 -8.03
N SER A 26 7.44 -13.40 -7.71
CA SER A 26 7.52 -12.90 -6.36
C SER A 26 6.17 -12.48 -5.78
N ASP A 27 5.06 -12.45 -6.50
CA ASP A 27 3.76 -12.16 -5.89
C ASP A 27 3.33 -13.30 -4.96
N LEU A 28 2.38 -13.03 -4.06
CA LEU A 28 1.83 -14.07 -3.20
C LEU A 28 0.50 -14.57 -3.75
N ILE A 29 0.25 -15.86 -3.60
CA ILE A 29 -0.95 -16.53 -4.06
C ILE A 29 -1.41 -17.56 -3.03
N ARG A 30 -2.73 -17.75 -2.95
CA ARG A 30 -3.39 -18.72 -2.09
C ARG A 30 -4.65 -19.24 -2.78
N PHE A 31 -4.85 -20.55 -2.73
CA PHE A 31 -6.06 -21.21 -3.20
C PHE A 31 -6.95 -21.59 -2.02
N CYS A 32 -8.23 -21.27 -2.13
CA CYS A 32 -9.28 -21.67 -1.19
C CYS A 32 -10.37 -22.40 -1.96
N ILE A 33 -10.64 -23.65 -1.59
CA ILE A 33 -11.66 -24.49 -2.21
C ILE A 33 -12.84 -24.60 -1.25
N GLN A 34 -14.02 -24.24 -1.74
CA GLN A 34 -15.28 -24.27 -1.00
C GLN A 34 -16.19 -25.32 -1.64
N ALA A 35 -16.79 -26.17 -0.82
CA ALA A 35 -17.75 -27.18 -1.26
C ALA A 35 -18.85 -27.35 -0.22
N GLU A 36 -20.03 -27.73 -0.67
CA GLU A 36 -21.16 -28.09 0.19
C GLU A 36 -20.78 -29.35 0.98
N GLY A 37 -20.61 -29.23 2.31
CA GLY A 37 -20.08 -30.29 3.19
C GLY A 37 -18.75 -29.95 3.90
N LEU A 38 -18.12 -28.83 3.55
CA LEU A 38 -16.95 -28.31 4.25
C LEU A 38 -17.32 -27.21 5.25
N ASP A 39 -17.18 -27.46 6.56
CA ASP A 39 -17.35 -26.44 7.61
C ASP A 39 -16.37 -25.27 7.45
N LYS A 40 -15.20 -25.55 6.86
CA LYS A 40 -14.15 -24.58 6.56
C LYS A 40 -13.58 -24.86 5.17
N PRO A 41 -13.26 -23.82 4.39
CA PRO A 41 -12.66 -24.00 3.08
C PRO A 41 -11.31 -24.71 3.18
N ILE A 42 -11.05 -25.61 2.23
CA ILE A 42 -9.72 -26.21 2.07
C ILE A 42 -8.82 -25.10 1.56
N SER A 43 -7.74 -24.83 2.29
CA SER A 43 -6.87 -23.72 1.96
C SER A 43 -5.44 -24.17 1.83
N THR A 44 -4.76 -23.73 0.78
CA THR A 44 -3.29 -23.72 0.77
C THR A 44 -2.77 -22.68 1.75
N SER A 45 -1.49 -22.77 2.13
CA SER A 45 -0.81 -21.63 2.74
C SER A 45 -0.63 -20.51 1.71
N LEU A 46 -0.51 -19.27 2.18
CA LEU A 46 -0.11 -18.14 1.35
C LEU A 46 1.38 -18.32 0.98
N MET A 47 1.69 -18.38 -0.31
CA MET A 47 3.04 -18.67 -0.79
C MET A 47 3.40 -17.83 -2.01
N ALA A 48 4.69 -17.80 -2.38
CA ALA A 48 5.11 -17.12 -3.59
C ALA A 48 4.62 -17.87 -4.84
N VAL A 49 4.25 -17.15 -5.89
CA VAL A 49 3.82 -17.71 -7.18
C VAL A 49 4.87 -18.68 -7.74
N SER A 50 6.16 -18.36 -7.61
CA SER A 50 7.28 -19.23 -8.02
C SER A 50 7.32 -20.59 -7.33
N THR A 51 6.67 -20.72 -6.17
CA THR A 51 6.67 -21.93 -5.36
C THR A 51 5.34 -22.68 -5.44
N LEU A 52 4.33 -22.12 -6.11
CA LEU A 52 3.02 -22.75 -6.25
C LEU A 52 3.12 -23.89 -7.28
N THR A 53 2.68 -25.09 -6.87
CA THR A 53 2.54 -26.23 -7.76
C THR A 53 1.20 -26.92 -7.52
N VAL A 54 0.77 -27.73 -8.48
CA VAL A 54 -0.47 -28.50 -8.40
C VAL A 54 -0.43 -29.46 -7.20
N GLU A 55 0.73 -30.06 -6.94
CA GLU A 55 0.96 -30.99 -5.83
C GLU A 55 0.67 -30.33 -4.48
N LYS A 56 0.98 -29.05 -4.31
CA LYS A 56 0.69 -28.32 -3.07
C LYS A 56 -0.81 -28.09 -2.86
N ILE A 57 -1.55 -27.86 -3.95
CA ILE A 57 -3.01 -27.74 -3.89
C ILE A 57 -3.62 -29.10 -3.56
N LEU A 58 -3.23 -30.15 -4.29
CA LEU A 58 -3.71 -31.51 -4.07
C LEU A 58 -3.37 -32.02 -2.66
N ALA A 59 -2.19 -31.70 -2.13
CA ALA A 59 -1.81 -32.06 -0.77
C ALA A 59 -2.73 -31.40 0.28
N ALA A 60 -3.13 -30.15 0.08
CA ALA A 60 -4.09 -29.49 0.96
C ALA A 60 -5.47 -30.16 0.90
N VAL A 61 -5.92 -30.54 -0.29
CA VAL A 61 -7.18 -31.26 -0.50
C VAL A 61 -7.16 -32.63 0.16
N LEU A 62 -6.11 -33.43 -0.09
CA LEU A 62 -5.95 -34.77 0.47
C LEU A 62 -5.90 -34.73 2.00
N LYS A 63 -5.22 -33.74 2.59
CA LYS A 63 -5.15 -33.58 4.04
C LYS A 63 -6.53 -33.41 4.67
N VAL A 64 -7.42 -32.66 4.04
CA VAL A 64 -8.78 -32.43 4.58
C VAL A 64 -9.69 -33.62 4.29
N LEU A 65 -9.58 -34.23 3.11
CA LEU A 65 -10.31 -35.46 2.78
C LEU A 65 -9.96 -36.62 3.74
N GLN A 66 -8.70 -36.75 4.16
CA GLN A 66 -8.31 -37.74 5.18
C GLN A 66 -8.97 -37.50 6.54
N SER A 67 -9.45 -36.29 6.82
CA SER A 67 -10.09 -35.92 8.09
C SER A 67 -11.63 -35.93 8.02
N LYS A 68 -12.22 -36.12 6.84
CA LYS A 68 -13.68 -36.08 6.63
C LYS A 68 -14.13 -37.27 5.79
N ASP A 69 -14.99 -38.12 6.35
CA ASP A 69 -15.42 -39.38 5.74
C ASP A 69 -16.26 -39.25 4.46
N LYS A 70 -16.91 -38.10 4.22
CA LYS A 70 -17.80 -37.91 3.05
C LYS A 70 -17.76 -36.47 2.56
N ILE A 71 -17.11 -36.24 1.41
CA ILE A 71 -17.32 -35.03 0.59
C ILE A 71 -17.98 -35.50 -0.70
N GLU A 72 -19.19 -35.04 -0.95
CA GLU A 72 -19.91 -35.32 -2.20
C GLU A 72 -19.36 -34.39 -3.28
N LEU A 73 -18.58 -34.93 -4.22
CA LEU A 73 -17.99 -34.16 -5.33
C LEU A 73 -19.00 -33.88 -6.45
N ASP A 74 -20.22 -34.44 -6.38
CA ASP A 74 -21.28 -34.26 -7.39
C ASP A 74 -21.90 -32.85 -7.39
N ALA A 75 -21.84 -32.14 -6.25
CA ALA A 75 -22.34 -30.76 -6.15
C ALA A 75 -21.38 -29.72 -6.77
N GLY A 76 -20.19 -30.14 -7.21
CA GLY A 76 -19.13 -29.24 -7.64
C GLY A 76 -18.49 -28.47 -6.48
N PHE A 77 -17.58 -27.56 -6.78
CA PHE A 77 -16.89 -26.73 -5.79
C PHE A 77 -16.51 -25.37 -6.37
N ALA A 78 -16.44 -24.35 -5.51
CA ALA A 78 -15.91 -23.04 -5.85
C ALA A 78 -14.42 -22.96 -5.48
N VAL A 79 -13.63 -22.27 -6.31
CA VAL A 79 -12.21 -22.02 -6.04
C VAL A 79 -11.97 -20.53 -6.03
N ASP A 80 -11.67 -19.99 -4.85
CA ASP A 80 -11.19 -18.62 -4.70
C ASP A 80 -9.67 -18.61 -4.81
N VAL A 81 -9.15 -17.76 -5.69
CA VAL A 81 -7.71 -17.55 -5.84
C VAL A 81 -7.38 -16.15 -5.37
N ILE A 82 -6.74 -16.07 -4.21
CA ILE A 82 -6.34 -14.82 -3.57
C ILE A 82 -4.92 -14.51 -4.02
N THR A 83 -4.74 -13.35 -4.67
CA THR A 83 -3.44 -12.88 -5.16
C THR A 83 -3.07 -11.57 -4.48
N ILE A 84 -1.80 -11.42 -4.10
CA ILE A 84 -1.26 -10.21 -3.50
C ILE A 84 -0.07 -9.78 -4.33
N ARG A 85 -0.26 -8.70 -5.10
CA ARG A 85 0.82 -8.07 -5.86
C ARG A 85 1.80 -7.43 -4.90
N ARG A 86 3.04 -7.92 -4.91
CA ARG A 86 4.14 -7.34 -4.14
C ARG A 86 4.90 -6.41 -5.07
N PRO A 87 4.79 -5.07 -4.90
CA PRO A 87 5.62 -4.16 -5.65
C PRO A 87 7.08 -4.50 -5.33
N VAL A 88 7.84 -4.89 -6.35
CA VAL A 88 9.27 -5.13 -6.21
C VAL A 88 9.91 -3.77 -5.99
N GLY A 89 10.19 -3.43 -4.74
CA GLY A 89 10.94 -2.21 -4.42
C GLY A 89 12.27 -2.22 -5.15
N ALA A 90 12.77 -1.05 -5.55
CA ALA A 90 13.97 -0.87 -6.37
C ALA A 90 15.31 -1.24 -5.68
N GLY A 91 15.39 -2.41 -5.02
CA GLY A 91 16.65 -2.97 -4.53
C GLY A 91 17.34 -2.15 -3.45
N GLY A 92 16.62 -1.34 -2.69
CA GLY A 92 17.19 -0.65 -1.53
C GLY A 92 17.34 -1.62 -0.35
N ASN A 93 18.57 -1.87 0.11
CA ASN A 93 18.92 -2.66 1.30
C ASN A 93 18.31 -2.16 2.64
N ARG A 94 17.35 -1.24 2.61
CA ARG A 94 16.73 -0.72 3.82
C ARG A 94 15.58 -1.62 4.22
N LYS A 95 15.89 -2.59 5.09
CA LYS A 95 14.86 -3.40 5.76
C LYS A 95 13.87 -2.45 6.43
N VAL A 96 12.61 -2.55 6.03
CA VAL A 96 11.49 -1.92 6.75
C VAL A 96 11.23 -2.83 7.95
N ILE A 97 11.77 -2.45 9.10
CA ILE A 97 11.69 -3.24 10.35
C ILE A 97 10.48 -2.79 11.15
N ASN A 98 10.22 -1.48 11.18
CA ASN A 98 9.08 -0.90 11.85
C ASN A 98 8.34 0.01 10.86
N ILE A 99 7.24 -0.50 10.30
CA ILE A 99 6.45 0.21 9.29
C ILE A 99 6.06 1.62 9.76
N SER A 100 5.71 1.76 11.05
CA SER A 100 5.28 3.03 11.63
C SER A 100 6.37 4.10 11.61
N MET A 101 7.62 3.70 11.87
CA MET A 101 8.78 4.61 11.88
C MET A 101 9.44 4.74 10.51
N ASP A 102 9.54 3.65 9.76
CA ASP A 102 10.25 3.62 8.48
C ASP A 102 9.47 4.31 7.37
N ARG A 103 8.12 4.39 7.48
CA ARG A 103 7.34 5.22 6.55
C ARG A 103 7.76 6.69 6.61
N LEU A 104 8.06 7.22 7.80
CA LEU A 104 8.49 8.61 8.02
C LEU A 104 9.87 8.92 7.42
N ARG A 105 10.65 7.89 7.11
CA ARG A 105 12.00 8.00 6.52
C ARG A 105 12.00 7.97 5.00
N LYS A 106 10.83 7.85 4.36
CA LYS A 106 10.74 7.87 2.89
C LYS A 106 11.24 9.21 2.35
N GLN A 107 11.98 9.16 1.24
CA GLN A 107 12.47 10.38 0.56
C GLN A 107 11.32 11.28 0.06
N SER A 108 10.13 10.71 -0.13
CA SER A 108 8.91 11.45 -0.48
C SER A 108 8.26 12.17 0.70
N ILE A 109 8.81 12.02 1.92
CA ILE A 109 8.33 12.72 3.11
C ILE A 109 9.32 13.82 3.47
N LEU A 110 8.85 15.05 3.47
CA LEU A 110 9.60 16.22 3.91
C LEU A 110 9.31 16.46 5.38
N SER A 111 10.35 16.40 6.21
CA SER A 111 10.26 16.79 7.61
C SER A 111 10.47 18.29 7.74
N ILE A 112 9.42 19.01 8.12
CA ILE A 112 9.49 20.42 8.49
C ILE A 112 10.04 20.50 9.92
N PRO A 113 11.15 21.23 10.17
CA PRO A 113 11.66 21.39 11.52
C PRO A 113 10.66 22.16 12.37
N TYR A 114 10.64 21.83 13.66
CA TYR A 114 9.91 22.61 14.65
C TYR A 114 10.35 24.08 14.62
N ASP A 115 9.41 24.97 14.90
CA ASP A 115 9.60 26.41 14.84
C ASP A 115 8.83 27.07 15.98
N ASP A 116 9.52 27.93 16.72
CA ASP A 116 8.95 28.65 17.87
C ASP A 116 7.88 29.66 17.42
N GLU A 117 7.95 30.14 16.17
CA GLU A 117 6.96 31.05 15.58
C GLU A 117 5.66 30.34 15.13
N GLY A 118 5.58 29.01 15.20
CA GLY A 118 4.38 28.24 14.84
C GLY A 118 4.08 28.14 13.34
N LEU A 119 5.01 28.54 12.45
CA LEU A 119 4.79 28.62 11.00
C LEU A 119 4.87 27.26 10.27
N CYS A 120 4.82 26.14 10.98
CA CYS A 120 5.04 24.81 10.41
C CYS A 120 4.05 24.45 9.30
N CYS A 121 2.78 24.87 9.44
CA CYS A 121 1.74 24.66 8.44
C CYS A 121 2.06 25.38 7.14
N ALA A 122 2.29 26.70 7.20
CA ALA A 122 2.66 27.49 6.03
C ALA A 122 3.96 26.99 5.36
N LYS A 123 4.97 26.59 6.16
CA LYS A 123 6.20 25.97 5.62
C LYS A 123 5.91 24.69 4.84
N ALA A 124 5.00 23.83 5.34
CA ALA A 124 4.61 22.61 4.64
C ALA A 124 3.89 22.93 3.31
N ILE A 125 2.98 23.91 3.30
CA ILE A 125 2.25 24.34 2.11
C ILE A 125 3.22 24.89 1.05
N VAL A 126 4.15 25.77 1.44
CA VAL A 126 5.13 26.35 0.51
C VAL A 126 6.00 25.25 -0.14
N TYR A 127 6.42 24.23 0.62
CA TYR A 127 7.12 23.09 0.05
C TYR A 127 6.24 22.30 -0.92
N ALA A 128 5.01 21.99 -0.53
CA ALA A 128 4.07 21.25 -1.37
C ALA A 128 3.84 21.97 -2.71
N LEU A 129 3.65 23.29 -2.70
CA LEU A 129 3.51 24.12 -3.89
C LEU A 129 4.76 24.10 -4.78
N ALA A 130 5.96 24.18 -4.21
CA ALA A 130 7.20 24.13 -4.98
C ALA A 130 7.39 22.76 -5.66
N HIS A 131 7.02 21.67 -4.98
CA HIS A 131 7.02 20.34 -5.56
C HIS A 131 5.93 20.15 -6.64
N LEU A 132 4.73 20.70 -6.43
CA LEU A 132 3.66 20.71 -7.42
C LEU A 132 4.10 21.40 -8.72
N LYS A 133 4.77 22.55 -8.60
CA LYS A 133 5.31 23.34 -9.72
C LYS A 133 6.63 22.81 -10.29
N LYS A 134 7.21 21.75 -9.70
CA LYS A 134 8.54 21.20 -10.04
C LYS A 134 9.66 22.26 -10.03
N ASP A 135 9.57 23.25 -9.15
CA ASP A 135 10.57 24.31 -9.02
C ASP A 135 11.74 23.84 -8.14
N THR A 136 12.73 23.22 -8.79
CA THR A 136 13.92 22.67 -8.14
C THR A 136 14.78 23.76 -7.49
N THR A 137 14.79 24.98 -8.03
CA THR A 137 15.55 26.12 -7.49
C THR A 137 14.96 26.56 -6.16
N ALA A 138 13.63 26.73 -6.09
CA ALA A 138 12.93 27.04 -4.85
C ALA A 138 13.14 25.95 -3.80
N ILE A 139 12.98 24.68 -4.18
CA ILE A 139 13.16 23.54 -3.26
C ILE A 139 14.57 23.57 -2.65
N ASN A 140 15.60 23.74 -3.47
CA ASN A 140 16.99 23.79 -3.00
C ASN A 140 17.26 25.01 -2.10
N ALA A 141 16.68 26.16 -2.42
CA ALA A 141 16.80 27.37 -1.59
C ALA A 141 16.17 27.18 -0.21
N MET A 142 14.98 26.57 -0.15
CA MET A 142 14.24 26.32 1.10
C MET A 142 14.85 25.19 1.94
N LYS A 143 15.52 24.23 1.30
CA LYS A 143 16.22 23.13 1.97
C LYS A 143 17.46 23.62 2.73
N ASN A 144 18.04 24.74 2.32
CA ASN A 144 19.20 25.31 2.99
C ASN A 144 18.81 26.00 4.30
N ARG A 145 18.98 25.27 5.42
CA ARG A 145 18.65 25.75 6.78
C ARG A 145 19.42 26.99 7.22
N ARG A 146 20.56 27.31 6.60
CA ARG A 146 21.32 28.53 6.92
C ARG A 146 20.67 29.80 6.36
N ARG A 147 19.68 29.66 5.48
CA ARG A 147 19.00 30.79 4.84
C ARG A 147 17.55 30.88 5.32
N PRO A 148 17.03 32.09 5.58
CA PRO A 148 15.65 32.29 6.05
C PRO A 148 14.60 32.14 4.93
N ALA A 149 14.96 31.62 3.75
CA ALA A 149 14.10 31.59 2.57
C ALA A 149 12.75 30.90 2.82
N LEU A 150 12.75 29.78 3.55
CA LEU A 150 11.55 29.06 3.90
C LEU A 150 10.66 29.85 4.88
N VAL A 151 11.27 30.51 5.87
CA VAL A 151 10.55 31.30 6.87
C VAL A 151 9.93 32.55 6.23
N ASN A 152 10.70 33.25 5.39
CA ASN A 152 10.22 34.44 4.69
C ASN A 152 9.03 34.12 3.80
N ARG A 153 9.12 33.04 2.99
CA ARG A 153 8.00 32.59 2.15
C ARG A 153 6.78 32.15 2.96
N ALA A 154 6.97 31.56 4.13
CA ALA A 154 5.86 31.23 5.02
C ALA A 154 5.19 32.51 5.54
N LYS A 155 5.96 33.53 5.96
CA LYS A 155 5.42 34.83 6.40
C LYS A 155 4.69 35.57 5.27
N GLU A 156 5.24 35.51 4.06
CA GLU A 156 4.61 36.05 2.85
C GLU A 156 3.25 35.37 2.59
N LEU A 157 3.18 34.04 2.72
CA LEU A 157 1.93 33.29 2.56
C LEU A 157 0.87 33.68 3.61
N HIS A 158 1.26 33.81 4.89
CA HIS A 158 0.35 34.30 5.93
C HIS A 158 -0.18 35.70 5.62
N THR A 159 0.70 36.59 5.19
CA THR A 159 0.34 37.97 4.82
C THR A 159 -0.61 37.99 3.62
N ALA A 160 -0.32 37.20 2.59
CA ALA A 160 -1.10 37.14 1.35
C ALA A 160 -2.49 36.52 1.57
N ALA A 161 -2.60 35.49 2.42
CA ALA A 161 -3.85 34.85 2.79
C ALA A 161 -4.62 35.55 3.92
N ASN A 162 -4.11 36.68 4.42
CA ASN A 162 -4.68 37.41 5.57
C ASN A 162 -4.88 36.52 6.81
N VAL A 163 -3.88 35.69 7.10
CA VAL A 163 -3.80 34.78 8.25
C VAL A 163 -2.79 35.33 9.25
N PRO A 164 -3.14 35.48 10.54
CA PRO A 164 -2.19 35.96 11.55
C PRO A 164 -0.98 35.03 11.65
N LEU A 165 0.20 35.60 11.93
CA LEU A 165 1.40 34.80 12.17
C LEU A 165 1.23 33.99 13.45
N GLY A 166 1.49 32.69 13.37
CA GLY A 166 1.35 31.79 14.51
C GLY A 166 0.95 30.37 14.10
N PRO A 167 0.62 29.53 15.10
CA PRO A 167 0.13 28.18 14.86
C PRO A 167 -1.19 28.21 14.08
N CYS A 168 -1.32 27.27 13.15
CA CYS A 168 -2.51 27.13 12.32
C CYS A 168 -3.40 26.00 12.84
N THR A 169 -4.70 26.26 12.83
CA THR A 169 -5.79 25.29 13.01
C THR A 169 -6.51 25.09 11.67
N PHE A 170 -7.60 24.32 11.67
CA PHE A 170 -8.43 24.12 10.48
C PHE A 170 -9.02 25.43 9.92
N ALA A 171 -9.23 26.45 10.77
CA ALA A 171 -9.75 27.73 10.33
C ALA A 171 -8.75 28.49 9.43
N GLU A 172 -7.47 28.48 9.78
CA GLU A 172 -6.42 29.08 8.96
C GLU A 172 -6.17 28.27 7.68
N ILE A 173 -6.27 26.94 7.75
CA ILE A 173 -6.13 26.06 6.58
C ILE A 173 -7.17 26.41 5.51
N ALA A 174 -8.44 26.58 5.87
CA ALA A 174 -9.49 26.96 4.93
C ALA A 174 -9.17 28.29 4.21
N ARG A 175 -8.59 29.27 4.91
CA ARG A 175 -8.17 30.54 4.30
C ARG A 175 -7.01 30.36 3.33
N PHE A 176 -6.08 29.44 3.62
CA PHE A 176 -5.01 29.11 2.69
C PHE A 176 -5.55 28.39 1.45
N GLU A 177 -6.51 27.48 1.61
CA GLU A 177 -7.21 26.82 0.50
C GLU A 177 -7.87 27.84 -0.42
N ASP A 178 -8.66 28.76 0.15
CA ASP A 178 -9.35 29.82 -0.58
C ASP A 178 -8.37 30.75 -1.31
N HIS A 179 -7.27 31.14 -0.66
CA HIS A 179 -6.27 32.04 -1.24
C HIS A 179 -5.49 31.38 -2.40
N LEU A 180 -5.18 30.09 -2.26
CA LEU A 180 -4.33 29.36 -3.21
C LEU A 180 -5.13 28.64 -4.29
N ASP A 181 -6.46 28.56 -4.17
CA ASP A 181 -7.35 27.77 -5.02
C ASP A 181 -6.91 26.30 -5.09
N ILE A 182 -6.68 25.70 -3.91
CA ILE A 182 -6.26 24.30 -3.76
C ILE A 182 -7.01 23.62 -2.61
N GLN A 183 -7.04 22.29 -2.64
CA GLN A 183 -7.49 21.47 -1.51
C GLN A 183 -6.29 20.95 -0.71
N ILE A 184 -6.33 21.14 0.61
CA ILE A 184 -5.31 20.71 1.57
C ILE A 184 -5.89 19.60 2.44
N ALA A 185 -5.44 18.37 2.23
CA ALA A 185 -5.80 17.24 3.08
C ALA A 185 -4.85 17.11 4.28
N VAL A 186 -5.39 17.20 5.49
CA VAL A 186 -4.63 17.02 6.74
C VAL A 186 -4.90 15.64 7.33
N PHE A 187 -3.84 14.91 7.64
CA PHE A 187 -3.90 13.58 8.25
C PHE A 187 -3.20 13.63 9.62
N SER A 188 -3.89 13.21 10.67
CA SER A 188 -3.28 12.94 11.98
C SER A 188 -2.84 11.48 12.07
N SER A 189 -1.72 11.22 12.74
CA SER A 189 -1.22 9.87 13.01
C SER A 189 -1.63 9.33 14.38
N GLU A 190 -2.35 10.12 15.19
CA GLU A 190 -2.90 9.66 16.47
C GLU A 190 -4.31 9.10 16.25
N ASN A 191 -4.43 7.79 16.48
CA ASN A 191 -5.65 7.06 16.79
C ASN A 191 -5.44 6.39 18.16
#